data_AF-A0A0V0WER9-F1
#
_entry.id   AF-A0A0V0WER9-F1
#
_cell.length_a   1.000
_cell.length_b   1.000
_cell.length_c   1.000
_cell.angle_alpha   90.00
_cell.angle_beta   90.00
_cell.angle_gamma   90.00
#
_symmetry.space_group_name_H-M   'P 1'
#
loop_
_entity.id
_entity.type
_entity.pdbx_description
1 polymer ?
#
loop_
_entity_poly.entity_id
_entity_poly.type
_entity_poly.pdbx_seq_one_letter_code
_entity_poly.pdbx_strand_id
1 'polypeptide(L)' 'MLHAGVIELASSHWSLPVVLVQKNDGSPLFCVDYRRLNAVTRVDAKPIPRIDNALDALAGTKWFSTLD' A
#
# COMPACT_ATOMS: atom_id res chain seq x y z
N MET A 1 -4.03 14.45 7.27
CA MET A 1 -3.28 14.40 6.00
C MET A 1 -2.74 15.78 5.61
N LEU A 2 -3.58 16.81 5.48
CA LEU A 2 -3.12 18.17 5.11
C LEU A 2 -2.12 18.77 6.13
N HIS A 3 -2.48 18.82 7.42
CA HIS A 3 -1.56 19.28 8.48
C HIS A 3 -0.31 18.41 8.66
N ALA A 4 -0.38 17.15 8.23
CA ALA A 4 0.75 16.22 8.29
C ALA A 4 1.67 16.34 7.06
N GLY A 5 1.36 17.22 6.10
CA GLY A 5 2.15 17.42 4.89
C GLY A 5 2.06 16.26 3.87
N VAL A 6 1.08 15.36 4.01
CA VAL A 6 0.93 14.18 3.13
C VAL A 6 0.15 14.53 1.84
N ILE A 7 -0.72 15.53 1.89
CA ILE A 7 -1.54 15.98 0.75
C ILE A 7 -1.59 17.51 0.70
N GLU A 8 -1.96 18.04 -0.45
CA GLU A 8 -2.19 19.46 -0.71
C GLU A 8 -3.46 19.69 -1.53
N LEU A 9 -3.89 20.95 -1.61
CA LEU A 9 -4.96 21.35 -2.52
C LEU A 9 -4.47 21.25 -3.96
N ALA A 10 -5.18 20.48 -4.78
CA ALA A 10 -4.85 20.29 -6.19
C ALA A 10 -5.97 20.84 -7.09
N SER A 11 -5.57 21.49 -8.18
CA SER A 11 -6.44 21.81 -9.31
C SER A 11 -6.00 20.93 -10.48
N SER A 12 -6.66 19.78 -10.63
CA SER A 12 -6.29 18.79 -11.64
C SER A 12 -7.52 18.33 -12.41
N HIS A 13 -7.34 17.96 -13.67
CA HIS A 13 -8.39 17.37 -14.51
C HIS A 13 -8.76 15.95 -14.09
N TRP A 14 -8.00 15.36 -13.18
CA TRP A 14 -8.22 14.02 -12.63
C TRP A 14 -8.79 14.13 -11.21
N SER A 15 -9.80 13.32 -10.93
CA SER A 15 -10.33 13.12 -9.59
C SER A 15 -10.70 11.66 -9.41
N LEU A 16 -10.60 11.20 -8.17
CA LEU A 16 -10.88 9.83 -7.79
C LEU A 16 -11.81 9.86 -6.57
N PRO A 17 -12.79 8.95 -6.48
CA PRO A 17 -13.67 8.92 -5.34
C PRO A 17 -12.93 8.44 -4.09
N VAL A 18 -13.36 8.97 -2.95
CA VAL A 18 -12.90 8.57 -1.62
C VAL A 18 -13.96 7.65 -0.99
N VAL A 19 -13.49 6.58 -0.38
CA VAL A 19 -14.29 5.64 0.40
C VAL A 19 -13.82 5.71 1.85
N LEU A 20 -14.78 5.86 2.77
CA LEU A 20 -14.53 5.77 4.21
C LEU A 20 -14.97 4.39 4.68
N VAL A 21 -14.02 3.64 5.24
CA VAL A 21 -14.27 2.31 5.83
C VAL A 21 -14.09 2.43 7.34
N GLN A 22 -14.91 1.75 8.15
CA GLN A 22 -14.65 1.67 9.58
C GLN A 22 -13.64 0.56 9.86
N LYS A 23 -12.57 0.89 10.58
CA LYS A 23 -11.67 -0.12 11.15
C LYS A 23 -12.36 -0.85 12.30
N ASN A 24 -11.78 -1.98 12.70
CA ASN A 24 -12.25 -2.77 13.83
C ASN A 24 -12.22 -1.99 15.17
N ASP A 25 -11.34 -1.00 15.29
CA ASP A 25 -11.25 -0.10 16.45
C ASP A 25 -12.26 1.07 16.40
N GLY A 26 -13.15 1.10 15.39
CA GLY A 26 -14.14 2.14 15.17
C GLY A 26 -13.61 3.41 14.51
N SER A 27 -12.30 3.52 14.29
CA SER A 27 -11.73 4.69 13.60
C SER A 27 -11.98 4.63 12.09
N PRO A 28 -12.18 5.77 11.41
CA PRO A 28 -12.36 5.79 9.96
C PRO A 28 -11.01 5.57 9.25
N LEU A 29 -11.01 4.66 8.27
CA LEU A 29 -9.96 4.47 7.29
C LEU A 29 -10.34 5.22 6.01
N PHE A 30 -9.50 6.17 5.63
CA PHE A 30 -9.61 6.94 4.40
C PHE A 30 -8.96 6.17 3.25
N CYS A 31 -9.76 5.70 2.29
CA CYS A 31 -9.29 4.96 1.12
C CYS A 31 -9.63 5.73 -0.16
N VAL A 32 -8.68 5.88 -1.07
CA VAL A 32 -8.94 6.43 -2.41
C VAL A 32 -9.11 5.27 -3.39
N ASP A 33 -10.17 5.29 -4.19
CA ASP A 33 -10.40 4.25 -5.19
C ASP A 33 -9.55 4.48 -6.45
N TYR A 34 -8.38 3.85 -6.48
CA TYR A 34 -7.43 3.95 -7.59
C TYR A 34 -7.72 2.97 -8.74
N ARG A 35 -8.82 2.21 -8.76
CA ARG A 35 -9.03 1.14 -9.76
C ARG A 35 -8.93 1.64 -11.21
N ARG A 36 -9.56 2.78 -11.52
CA ARG A 36 -9.50 3.39 -12.87
C ARG A 36 -8.10 3.89 -13.21
N LEU A 37 -7.37 4.43 -12.23
CA LEU A 37 -5.99 4.88 -12.42
C LEU A 37 -5.09 3.67 -12.71
N ASN A 38 -5.17 2.63 -11.87
CA ASN A 38 -4.36 1.43 -11.99
C ASN A 38 -4.55 0.72 -13.35
N ALA A 39 -5.74 0.81 -13.95
CA ALA A 39 -6.02 0.23 -15.27
C ALA A 39 -5.30 0.95 -16.43
N VAL A 40 -4.96 2.23 -16.27
CA VAL A 40 -4.25 3.02 -17.31
C VAL A 40 -2.77 3.17 -17.01
N THR A 41 -2.34 2.90 -15.77
CA THR A 41 -0.93 2.92 -15.37
C THR A 41 -0.23 1.64 -15.84
N ARG A 42 0.97 1.79 -16.41
CA ARG A 42 1.82 0.65 -16.74
C ARG A 42 2.28 -0.04 -15.46
N VAL A 43 1.96 -1.33 -15.32
CA VAL A 43 2.43 -2.15 -14.20
C VAL A 43 3.94 -2.34 -14.32
N ASP A 44 4.68 -1.93 -13.30
CA ASP A 44 6.11 -2.21 -13.14
C ASP A 44 6.27 -3.40 -12.18
N ALA A 45 6.11 -4.62 -12.70
CA ALA A 45 6.12 -5.83 -11.90
C ALA A 45 7.55 -6.25 -11.57
N LYS A 46 7.97 -6.05 -10.32
CA LYS A 46 9.15 -6.71 -9.76
C LYS A 46 8.77 -8.12 -9.29
N PRO A 47 9.51 -9.18 -9.67
CA PRO A 47 9.24 -10.52 -9.15
C PRO A 47 9.48 -10.54 -7.64
N ILE A 48 8.44 -10.91 -6.90
CA ILE A 48 8.52 -11.22 -5.48
C ILE A 48 8.92 -12.70 -5.37
N PRO A 49 9.93 -13.07 -4.55
CA PRO A 49 10.32 -14.46 -4.39
C PRO A 49 9.15 -15.29 -3.89
N ARG A 50 9.10 -16.56 -4.29
CA ARG A 50 8.20 -17.53 -3.67
C ARG A 50 8.51 -17.63 -2.18
N ILE A 51 7.47 -17.89 -1.39
CA ILE A 51 7.61 -18.04 0.07
C ILE A 51 8.65 -19.13 0.38
N ASP A 52 8.60 -20.26 -0.33
CA ASP A 52 9.57 -21.35 -0.18
C ASP A 52 11.02 -20.85 -0.33
N ASN A 53 11.30 -20.08 -1.39
CA ASN A 53 12.63 -19.53 -1.64
C ASN A 53 13.07 -18.55 -0.54
N ALA A 54 12.13 -17.76 0.00
CA ALA A 54 12.42 -16.83 1.09
C ALA A 54 12.75 -17.58 2.39
N LEU A 55 12.06 -18.69 2.67
CA LEU A 55 12.31 -19.54 3.84
C LEU A 55 13.61 -20.34 3.70
N ASP A 56 13.91 -20.85 2.51
CA ASP A 56 15.17 -21.54 2.22
C ASP A 56 16.37 -20.61 2.44
N ALA A 57 16.25 -19.33 2.07
CA ALA A 57 17.29 -18.33 2.30
C ALA A 57 17.58 -18.09 3.79
N LEU A 58 16.65 -18.46 4.67
CA LEU A 58 16.77 -18.34 6.13
C LEU A 58 17.26 -19.64 6.80
N ALA A 59 17.50 -20.71 6.03
CA ALA A 59 17.95 -21.98 6.58
C ALA A 59 19.30 -21.87 7.30
N GLY A 60 19.38 -22.43 8.52
CA GLY A 60 20.60 -22.44 9.32
C GLY A 60 20.86 -21.18 10.15
N THR A 61 20.03 -20.15 10.04
CA THR A 61 20.12 -18.97 10.93
C THR A 61 19.53 -19.28 12.31
N LYS A 62 20.12 -18.71 13.37
CA LYS A 62 19.74 -19.01 14.77
C LYS A 62 18.87 -17.93 15.42
N TRP A 63 18.88 -16.72 14.87
CA TRP A 63 18.22 -15.55 15.43
C TRP A 63 17.50 -14.81 14.32
N PHE A 64 16.26 -14.42 14.60
CA PHE A 64 15.39 -13.71 13.67
C PHE A 64 14.90 -12.42 14.33
N SER A 65 14.79 -11.36 13.55
CA SER A 65 14.07 -10.15 13.89
C SER A 65 13.26 -9.70 12.67
N THR A 66 12.12 -9.07 12.93
CA THR A 66 11.26 -8.52 11.90
C THR A 66 11.21 -7.01 12.07
N LEU A 67 11.24 -6.30 10.96
CA LEU A 67 10.96 -4.88 10.89
C LEU A 67 9.73 -4.74 9.98
N ASP A 68 8.79 -3.92 10.41
CA ASP A 68 7.65 -3.48 9.61
C ASP A 68 7.97 -2.12 9.00
#